data_AF-A0A954HID4-F1
#
_entry.id   AF-A0A954HID4-F1
#
_cell.length_a   1.000
_cell.length_b   1.000
_cell.length_c   1.000
_cell.angle_alpha   90.00
_cell.angle_beta   90.00
_cell.angle_gamma   90.00
#
_symmetry.space_group_name_H-M   'P 1'
#
loop_
_entity.id
_entity.type
_entity.pdbx_description
1 polymer ?
#
loop_
_entity_poly.entity_id
_entity_poly.type
_entity_poly.pdbx_seq_one_letter_code
_entity_poly.pdbx_strand_id
1 'polypeptide(L)'
;MGYALHIERVEEPPIELAEWRSAVNSTTGVRLVGERVHRLAGAEGAAIEIDARVGDAEVLFSEGDWGSVFCWRGGSASFDGRYHSPDAPSAVWNIATQLAKRLNAVIRGDEGEKYDLSTGEVIEE
;
A
#
# COMPACT_ATOMS: atom_id res chain seq x y z
N MET A 1 3.66 0.22 17.99
CA MET A 1 2.23 0.10 17.63
C MET A 1 2.09 0.83 16.31
N GLY A 2 2.19 0.10 15.20
CA GLY A 2 2.12 0.71 13.87
C GLY A 2 0.67 0.69 13.43
N TYR A 3 0.09 1.88 13.20
CA TYR A 3 -1.18 2.00 12.51
C TYR A 3 -0.98 1.50 11.08
N ALA A 4 -1.83 0.59 10.61
CA ALA A 4 -1.76 0.07 9.25
C ALA A 4 -3.02 0.46 8.49
N LEU A 5 -2.84 0.73 7.20
CA LEU A 5 -3.91 1.05 6.27
C LEU A 5 -4.07 -0.09 5.29
N HIS A 6 -5.31 -0.35 4.90
CA HIS A 6 -5.74 -1.50 4.12
C HIS A 6 -6.45 -1.01 2.85
N ILE A 7 -5.96 -1.43 1.70
CA ILE A 7 -6.63 -1.27 0.42
C ILE A 7 -7.48 -2.51 0.21
N GLU A 8 -8.80 -2.36 0.35
CA GLU A 8 -9.77 -3.46 0.19
C GLU A 8 -10.95 -3.01 -0.67
N ARG A 9 -11.52 -3.95 -1.42
CA ARG A 9 -12.73 -3.68 -2.22
C ARG A 9 -13.95 -3.88 -1.32
N VAL A 10 -14.83 -2.88 -1.24
CA VAL A 10 -16.05 -2.95 -0.41
C VAL A 10 -17.07 -3.93 -1.00
N GLU A 11 -17.06 -4.10 -2.33
CA GLU A 11 -17.96 -4.97 -3.06
C GLU A 11 -17.24 -6.23 -3.55
N GLU A 12 -17.90 -7.39 -3.46
CA GLU A 12 -17.41 -8.64 -4.05
C GLU A 12 -17.39 -8.55 -5.58
N PRO A 13 -16.38 -9.13 -6.25
CA PRO A 13 -15.36 -10.03 -5.71
C PRO A 13 -14.14 -9.31 -5.10
N PRO A 14 -13.45 -9.93 -4.11
CA PRO A 14 -12.20 -9.42 -3.56
C PRO A 14 -11.17 -9.20 -4.66
N ILE A 15 -10.22 -8.29 -4.41
CA ILE A 15 -9.21 -7.91 -5.42
C ILE A 15 -8.41 -9.17 -5.79
N GLU A 16 -8.48 -9.57 -7.06
CA GLU A 16 -7.69 -10.71 -7.51
C GLU A 16 -6.21 -10.34 -7.61
N LEU A 17 -5.33 -11.30 -7.33
CA LEU A 17 -3.89 -11.10 -7.47
C LEU A 17 -3.51 -10.67 -8.90
N ALA A 18 -4.21 -11.17 -9.92
CA ALA A 18 -3.98 -10.77 -11.31
C ALA A 18 -4.34 -9.29 -11.55
N GLU A 19 -5.48 -8.84 -11.04
CA GLU A 19 -5.91 -7.43 -11.09
C GLU A 19 -4.92 -6.54 -10.36
N TRP A 20 -4.53 -6.92 -9.14
CA TRP A 20 -3.55 -6.19 -8.34
C TRP A 20 -2.21 -6.04 -9.08
N ARG A 21 -1.67 -7.14 -9.62
CA ARG A 21 -0.41 -7.12 -10.39
C ARG A 21 -0.51 -6.22 -11.62
N SER A 22 -1.64 -6.24 -12.31
CA SER A 22 -1.90 -5.37 -13.46
C SER A 22 -1.95 -3.89 -13.05
N ALA A 23 -2.63 -3.58 -11.95
CA ALA A 23 -2.72 -2.22 -11.42
C ALA A 23 -1.35 -1.70 -10.97
N VAL A 24 -0.55 -2.52 -10.28
CA VAL A 24 0.82 -2.19 -9.87
C VAL A 24 1.71 -1.95 -11.09
N ASN A 25 1.72 -2.86 -12.07
CA ASN A 25 2.55 -2.71 -13.27
C ASN A 25 2.18 -1.46 -14.09
N SER A 26 0.89 -1.11 -14.11
CA SER A 26 0.40 0.06 -14.83
C SER A 26 0.66 1.38 -14.07
N THR A 27 1.06 1.35 -12.79
CA THR A 27 1.22 2.55 -11.95
C THR A 27 2.70 2.91 -11.89
N THR A 28 3.02 4.15 -12.26
CA THR A 28 4.40 4.65 -12.20
C THR A 28 4.82 4.89 -10.76
N GLY A 29 6.05 4.49 -10.41
CA GLY A 29 6.60 4.66 -9.06
C GLY A 29 6.31 3.50 -8.11
N VAL A 30 5.66 2.43 -8.60
CA VAL A 30 5.49 1.18 -7.86
C VAL A 30 5.92 0.00 -8.73
N ARG A 31 6.48 -1.05 -8.12
CA ARG A 31 6.81 -2.30 -8.80
C ARG A 31 6.48 -3.48 -7.91
N LEU A 32 6.20 -4.63 -8.54
CA LEU A 32 6.05 -5.88 -7.79
C LEU A 32 7.41 -6.34 -7.28
N VAL A 33 7.42 -6.86 -6.04
CA VAL A 33 8.61 -7.47 -5.46
C VAL A 33 8.92 -8.75 -6.23
N GLY A 34 10.09 -8.79 -6.84
CA GLY A 34 10.55 -9.92 -7.65
C GLY A 34 11.37 -10.96 -6.85
N GLU A 35 11.91 -10.57 -5.69
CA GLU A 35 12.82 -11.40 -4.89
C GLU A 35 12.17 -11.85 -3.59
N ARG A 36 12.54 -13.06 -3.11
CA ARG A 36 11.89 -13.78 -1.99
C ARG A 36 11.99 -13.10 -0.62
N VAL A 37 12.67 -11.96 -0.49
CA VAL A 37 12.99 -11.36 0.82
C VAL A 37 12.79 -9.85 0.77
N HIS A 38 11.93 -9.35 1.64
CA HIS A 38 11.81 -7.93 1.91
C HIS A 38 12.96 -7.43 2.76
N ARG A 39 13.48 -6.25 2.46
CA ARG A 39 14.24 -5.46 3.42
C ARG A 39 13.41 -4.25 3.80
N LEU A 40 12.63 -4.34 4.87
CA LEU A 40 11.97 -3.16 5.42
C LEU A 40 12.97 -2.37 6.24
N ALA A 41 13.10 -1.07 5.95
CA ALA A 41 13.80 -0.15 6.83
C ALA A 41 12.97 0.03 8.11
N GLY A 42 13.33 -0.70 9.16
CA GLY A 42 12.84 -0.45 10.51
C GLY A 42 13.29 0.93 10.97
N ALA A 43 12.49 1.57 11.83
CA ALA A 43 12.73 2.93 12.33
C ALA A 43 14.10 3.12 13.04
N GLU A 44 14.80 2.03 13.35
CA GLU A 44 16.10 2.00 14.04
C GLU A 44 17.26 1.47 13.15
N GLY A 45 17.06 1.36 11.83
CA GLY A 45 18.07 0.77 10.93
C GLY A 45 18.15 -0.76 10.98
N ALA A 46 17.27 -1.40 11.77
CA ALA A 46 17.06 -2.84 11.70
C ALA A 46 16.29 -3.19 10.42
N ALA A 47 16.95 -3.88 9.50
CA ALA A 47 16.30 -4.53 8.37
C ALA A 47 15.37 -5.63 8.90
N ILE A 48 14.06 -5.48 8.72
CA ILE A 48 13.12 -6.58 8.98
C ILE A 48 13.04 -7.39 7.70
N GLU A 49 13.58 -8.61 7.74
CA GLU A 49 13.37 -9.61 6.69
C GLU A 49 11.97 -10.20 6.83
N ILE A 50 11.10 -9.89 5.87
CA ILE A 50 9.80 -10.54 5.72
C ILE A 50 9.90 -11.39 4.45
N ASP A 51 9.44 -12.65 4.52
CA ASP A 51 9.25 -13.47 3.31
C ASP A 51 8.36 -12.71 2.33
N ALA A 52 8.91 -12.41 1.16
CA ALA A 52 8.16 -11.71 0.13
C ALA A 52 7.04 -12.60 -0.38
N ARG A 53 5.81 -12.11 -0.21
CA ARG A 53 4.61 -12.77 -0.70
C ARG A 53 4.40 -12.39 -2.15
N VAL A 54 3.81 -13.34 -2.88
CA VAL A 54 3.41 -13.09 -4.26
C VAL A 54 2.35 -12.00 -4.26
N GLY A 55 2.71 -10.84 -4.81
CA GLY A 55 1.85 -9.65 -4.86
C GLY A 55 2.36 -8.46 -4.07
N ASP A 56 3.38 -8.61 -3.23
CA ASP A 56 3.92 -7.44 -2.53
C ASP A 56 4.51 -6.43 -3.51
N ALA A 57 4.44 -5.15 -3.13
CA ALA A 57 4.83 -4.06 -3.98
C ALA A 57 5.75 -3.05 -3.27
N GLU A 58 6.75 -2.60 -4.04
CA GLU A 58 7.74 -1.61 -3.63
C GLU A 58 7.42 -0.27 -4.26
N VAL A 59 7.66 0.79 -3.51
CA VAL A 59 7.50 2.17 -3.95
C VAL A 59 8.88 2.80 -4.14
N LEU A 60 9.01 3.57 -5.22
CA LEU A 60 10.18 4.40 -5.45
C LEU A 60 10.09 5.66 -4.58
N PHE A 61 10.99 5.78 -3.62
CA PHE A 61 11.14 6.97 -2.80
C PHE A 61 11.92 8.06 -3.54
N SER A 62 11.74 9.32 -3.12
CA SER A 62 12.39 10.49 -3.75
C SER A 62 13.92 10.42 -3.78
N GLU A 63 14.52 9.60 -2.92
CA GLU A 63 15.97 9.34 -2.86
C GLU A 63 16.44 8.35 -3.94
N GLY A 64 15.53 7.84 -4.78
CA GLY A 64 15.83 6.84 -5.82
C GLY A 64 15.87 5.40 -5.30
N ASP A 65 15.55 5.20 -4.02
CA ASP A 65 15.54 3.90 -3.36
C ASP A 65 14.18 3.22 -3.48
N TRP A 66 14.17 1.91 -3.70
CA TRP A 66 12.95 1.11 -3.74
C TRP A 66 12.76 0.48 -2.36
N GLY A 67 11.70 0.88 -1.67
CA GLY A 67 11.33 0.26 -0.41
C GLY A 67 10.07 -0.57 -0.57
N SER A 68 10.05 -1.76 0.04
CA SER A 68 8.82 -2.54 0.20
C SER A 68 7.85 -1.77 1.09
N VAL A 69 6.62 -1.53 0.62
CA VAL A 69 5.64 -0.75 1.39
C VAL A 69 4.28 -1.42 1.43
N PHE A 70 3.86 -2.01 0.32
CA PHE A 70 2.58 -2.69 0.23
C PHE A 70 2.75 -4.19 0.44
N CYS A 71 2.08 -4.70 1.46
CA CYS A 71 2.00 -6.10 1.82
C CYS A 71 0.65 -6.67 1.35
N TRP A 72 0.67 -7.51 0.32
CA TRP A 72 -0.48 -8.23 -0.21
C TRP A 72 -0.93 -9.37 0.72
N ARG A 73 -2.23 -9.41 0.99
CA ARG A 73 -2.89 -10.44 1.81
C ARG A 73 -4.15 -10.96 1.13
N GLY A 74 -3.99 -11.56 -0.06
CA GLY A 74 -5.00 -12.46 -0.64
C GLY A 74 -6.40 -11.84 -0.80
N GLY A 75 -6.47 -10.62 -1.31
CA GLY A 75 -7.72 -9.87 -1.50
C GLY A 75 -7.64 -8.40 -1.05
N SER A 76 -6.64 -8.08 -0.24
CA SER A 76 -6.33 -6.72 0.21
C SER A 76 -4.82 -6.46 0.26
N ALA A 77 -4.43 -5.19 0.18
CA ALA A 77 -3.04 -4.77 0.36
C ALA A 77 -2.93 -3.87 1.60
N SER A 78 -1.99 -4.14 2.49
CA SER A 78 -1.76 -3.34 3.69
C SER A 78 -0.48 -2.52 3.56
N PHE A 79 -0.45 -1.31 4.10
CA PHE A 79 0.75 -0.48 4.18
C PHE A 79 0.81 0.28 5.50
N ASP A 80 2.01 0.76 5.85
CA ASP A 80 2.20 1.47 7.12
C ASP A 80 1.54 2.85 7.08
N GLY A 81 0.72 3.13 8.09
CA GLY A 81 -0.01 4.37 8.25
C GLY A 81 0.88 5.60 8.44
N ARG A 82 2.17 5.42 8.79
CA ARG A 82 3.14 6.52 8.85
C ARG A 82 3.30 7.28 7.53
N TYR A 83 2.93 6.63 6.43
CA TYR A 83 2.98 7.21 5.10
C TYR A 83 1.74 8.05 4.77
N HIS A 84 0.71 7.99 5.60
CA HIS A 84 -0.48 8.83 5.50
C HIS A 84 -0.26 10.13 6.28
N SER A 85 -0.41 11.27 5.59
CA SER A 85 -0.44 12.59 6.21
C SER A 85 -1.32 13.51 5.36
N PRO A 86 -2.37 14.11 5.94
CA PRO A 86 -3.29 14.99 5.20
C PRO A 86 -2.61 16.30 4.76
N ASP A 87 -1.67 16.82 5.55
CA ASP A 87 -0.91 18.03 5.22
C ASP A 87 0.20 17.80 4.19
N ALA A 88 0.75 16.59 4.10
CA ALA A 88 1.88 16.27 3.23
C ALA A 88 1.81 14.81 2.74
N PRO A 89 1.00 14.51 1.71
CA PRO A 89 0.82 13.15 1.23
C PRO A 89 2.15 12.60 0.68
N SER A 90 2.62 11.50 1.26
CA SER A 90 3.83 10.81 0.81
C SER A 90 3.65 10.21 -0.59
N ALA A 91 4.76 9.89 -1.27
CA ALA A 91 4.72 9.16 -2.55
C ALA A 91 3.94 7.84 -2.43
N VAL A 92 4.08 7.16 -1.29
CA VAL A 92 3.34 5.94 -0.95
C VAL A 92 1.84 6.21 -0.91
N TRP A 93 1.39 7.27 -0.24
CA TRP A 93 -0.03 7.62 -0.16
C TRP A 93 -0.61 7.91 -1.55
N ASN A 94 0.10 8.67 -2.37
CA ASN A 94 -0.31 8.97 -3.74
C ASN A 94 -0.42 7.72 -4.63
N ILE A 95 0.46 6.73 -4.40
CA ILE A 95 0.38 5.44 -5.10
C ILE A 95 -0.77 4.60 -4.56
N ALA A 96 -0.96 4.57 -3.24
CA ALA A 96 -2.05 3.84 -2.59
C ALA A 96 -3.42 4.31 -3.12
N THR A 97 -3.62 5.63 -3.20
CA THR A 97 -4.87 6.20 -3.73
C THR A 97 -5.05 5.94 -5.22
N GLN A 98 -3.99 5.96 -6.01
CA GLN A 98 -4.05 5.57 -7.43
C GLN A 98 -4.41 4.10 -7.62
N LEU A 99 -3.82 3.20 -6.82
CA LEU A 99 -4.14 1.77 -6.83
C LEU A 99 -5.59 1.55 -6.41
N ALA A 100 -6.03 2.19 -5.31
CA ALA A 100 -7.40 2.12 -4.84
C ALA A 100 -8.41 2.61 -5.91
N LYS A 101 -8.16 3.78 -6.52
CA LYS A 101 -8.99 4.32 -7.61
C LYS A 101 -9.07 3.38 -8.81
N ARG A 102 -7.96 2.74 -9.19
CA ARG A 102 -7.93 1.79 -10.33
C ARG A 102 -8.65 0.49 -10.05
N LEU A 103 -8.51 -0.01 -8.82
CA LEU A 103 -9.12 -1.27 -8.41
C LEU A 103 -10.58 -1.09 -7.95
N ASN A 104 -11.09 0.15 -7.97
CA ASN A 104 -12.37 0.52 -7.39
C ASN A 104 -12.47 0.04 -5.93
N ALA A 105 -11.40 0.26 -5.19
CA ALA A 105 -11.22 -0.15 -3.81
C ALA A 105 -11.19 1.09 -2.90
N VAL A 106 -11.34 0.88 -1.59
CA VAL A 106 -11.24 1.92 -0.57
C VAL A 106 -9.98 1.72 0.27
N ILE A 107 -9.50 2.80 0.87
CA ILE A 107 -8.45 2.74 1.89
C ILE A 107 -9.14 2.79 3.25
N ARG A 108 -8.89 1.76 4.06
CA ARG A 108 -9.46 1.57 5.38
C ARG A 108 -8.38 1.51 6.46
N GLY A 109 -8.62 2.15 7.59
CA GLY A 109 -7.82 2.05 8.80
C GLY A 109 -7.99 0.74 9.54
N ASP A 110 -7.04 0.42 10.41
CA ASP A 110 -7.13 -0.73 11.33
C ASP A 110 -8.37 -0.61 12.25
N GLU A 111 -8.77 0.62 12.60
CA GLU A 111 -9.96 0.89 13.43
C GLU A 111 -11.27 0.88 12.62
N GLY A 112 -11.19 0.74 11.29
CA GLY A 112 -12.35 0.67 10.41
C GLY A 112 -12.67 1.95 9.65
N GLU A 113 -11.91 3.02 9.91
CA GLU A 113 -12.07 4.34 9.29
C GLU A 113 -11.86 4.27 7.78
N LYS A 114 -12.69 4.93 6.98
CA LYS A 114 -12.46 5.05 5.53
C LYS A 114 -11.87 6.40 5.20
N TYR A 115 -10.89 6.39 4.32
CA TYR A 115 -10.18 7.58 3.89
C TYR A 115 -10.60 8.01 2.49
N ASP A 116 -10.77 9.32 2.29
CA ASP A 116 -10.97 9.90 0.96
C ASP A 116 -9.70 9.76 0.12
N LEU A 117 -9.85 9.20 -1.08
CA LEU A 117 -8.73 8.95 -1.99
C LEU A 117 -8.20 10.21 -2.69
N SER A 118 -8.80 11.37 -2.44
CA SER A 118 -8.44 12.66 -3.05
C SER A 118 -7.89 13.64 -2.01
N THR A 119 -8.47 13.72 -0.83
CA THR A 119 -8.03 14.60 0.26
C THR A 119 -7.19 13.87 1.31
N GLY A 120 -7.37 12.56 1.46
CA GLY A 120 -6.79 11.80 2.58
C GLY A 120 -7.49 12.06 3.91
N GLU A 121 -8.64 12.70 3.92
CA GLU A 121 -9.40 12.88 5.16
C GLU A 121 -10.24 11.63 5.46
N VAL A 122 -10.51 11.37 6.73
CA VAL A 122 -11.45 10.32 7.13
C VAL A 122 -12.86 10.76 6.77
N ILE A 123 -13.57 9.93 6.00
CA ILE A 123 -14.94 10.17 5.54
C ILE A 123 -15.98 9.30 6.26
N GLU A 124 -15.56 8.18 6.85
CA GLU A 124 -16.38 7.33 7.72
C GLU A 124 -15.50 6.80 8.85
N GLU A 125 -16.04 6.77 10.07
CA GLU A 125 -15.42 6.19 11.29
C GLU A 125 -16.20 4.95 11.73
#